data_AF-A0A974YP96-F1
#
_entry.id   AF-A0A974YP96-F1
#
_cell.length_a   1.000
_cell.length_b   1.000
_cell.length_c   1.000
_cell.angle_alpha   90.00
_cell.angle_beta   90.00
_cell.angle_gamma   90.00
#
_symmetry.space_group_name_H-M   'P 1'
#
loop_
_entity.id
_entity.type
_entity.pdbx_description
1 polymer ?
#
loop_
_entity_poly.entity_id
_entity_poly.type
_entity_poly.pdbx_seq_one_letter_code
_entity_poly.pdbx_strand_id
1 'polypeptide(L)' 'MRKFILLAAALGVFAVSFAVPSKAGYYGYSSEPGHQVYCYVKKIRTYDFYGNLIVKRIRICD' A
#
# COMPACT_ATOMS: atom_id res chain seq x y z
N MET A 1 5.74 33.74 17.43
CA MET A 1 4.48 32.97 17.53
C MET A 1 4.03 32.42 16.18
N ARG A 2 3.67 33.24 15.17
CA ARG A 2 3.20 32.79 13.85
C ARG A 2 4.16 31.84 13.10
N LYS A 3 5.48 32.06 13.19
CA LYS A 3 6.49 31.20 12.55
C LYS A 3 6.48 29.77 13.12
N PHE A 4 6.27 29.60 14.42
CA PHE A 4 6.22 28.28 15.08
C PHE A 4 4.94 27.52 14.75
N ILE A 5 3.81 28.23 14.62
CA ILE A 5 2.52 27.65 14.21
C ILE A 5 2.60 27.11 12.77
N LEU A 6 3.19 27.89 11.86
CA LEU A 6 3.39 27.46 10.48
C LEU A 6 4.33 26.25 10.37
N LEU A 7 5.39 26.22 11.19
CA LEU A 7 6.33 25.10 11.23
C LEU A 7 5.65 23.81 11.70
N ALA A 8 4.85 23.90 12.77
CA ALA A 8 4.10 22.75 13.31
C ALA A 8 3.05 22.23 12.31
N ALA A 9 2.35 23.12 11.60
CA ALA A 9 1.41 22.73 10.56
C ALA A 9 2.10 22.01 9.39
N ALA A 10 3.25 22.52 8.92
CA ALA A 10 4.00 21.90 7.83
C ALA A 10 4.52 20.50 8.20
N LEU A 11 5.04 20.32 9.42
CA LEU A 11 5.50 19.02 9.91
C LEU A 11 4.34 18.03 10.12
N GLY A 12 3.19 18.50 10.58
CA GLY A 12 1.99 17.68 10.74
C GLY A 12 1.48 17.11 9.41
N VAL A 13 1.40 17.95 8.36
CA VAL A 13 0.95 17.51 7.02
C VAL A 13 1.90 16.46 6.44
N PHE A 14 3.21 16.66 6.57
CA PHE A 14 4.22 15.71 6.08
C PHE A 14 4.06 14.34 6.75
N ALA A 15 3.94 14.29 8.08
CA ALA A 15 3.79 13.04 8.82
C ALA A 15 2.52 12.25 8.44
N VAL A 16 1.40 12.94 8.19
CA VAL A 16 0.14 12.29 7.81
C VAL A 16 0.22 11.67 6.41
N SER A 17 0.90 12.31 5.46
CA SER A 17 1.01 11.79 4.08
C SER A 17 1.72 10.44 3.98
N PHE A 18 2.73 10.17 4.81
CA PHE A 18 3.45 8.88 4.79
C PHE A 18 2.79 7.78 5.64
N ALA A 19 1.89 8.17 6.56
CA ALA A 19 1.23 7.24 7.46
C ALA A 19 -0.11 6.69 6.94
N VAL A 20 -0.69 7.26 5.87
CA VAL A 20 -1.95 6.74 5.33
C VAL A 20 -1.70 5.36 4.69
N PRO A 21 -2.27 4.27 5.24
CA PRO A 21 -2.20 2.98 4.58
C PRO A 21 -2.96 3.09 3.26
N SER A 22 -2.25 3.00 2.13
CA SER A 22 -2.91 2.92 0.83
C SER A 22 -3.72 1.63 0.75
N LYS A 23 -5.04 1.73 0.98
CA LYS A 23 -6.01 0.68 0.64
C LYS A 23 -6.09 0.55 -0.88
N ALA A 24 -5.08 -0.05 -1.48
CA ALA A 24 -5.13 -0.45 -2.87
C ALA A 24 -6.06 -1.67 -2.99
N GLY A 25 -7.21 -1.47 -3.61
CA GLY A 25 -8.36 -2.38 -3.70
C GLY A 25 -8.04 -3.86 -3.77
N TYR A 26 -8.76 -4.63 -2.94
CA TYR A 26 -8.89 -6.08 -2.98
C TYR A 26 -9.89 -6.41 -4.09
N TYR A 27 -9.43 -6.71 -5.29
CA TYR A 27 -10.25 -7.34 -6.32
C TYR A 27 -10.08 -8.86 -6.17
N GLY A 28 -10.98 -9.47 -5.40
CA GLY A 28 -11.12 -10.92 -5.30
C GLY A 28 -12.40 -11.34 -6.00
N TYR A 29 -12.40 -11.39 -7.33
CA TYR A 29 -13.45 -12.07 -8.09
C TYR A 29 -12.78 -13.06 -9.03
N SER A 30 -12.84 -14.34 -8.66
CA SER A 30 -12.74 -15.46 -9.59
C SER A 30 -13.59 -16.58 -8.97
N SER A 31 -14.84 -16.55 -9.36
CA SER A 31 -15.83 -17.60 -9.23
C SER A 31 -15.41 -18.84 -10.02
N GLU A 32 -15.08 -19.94 -9.34
CA GLU A 32 -15.09 -21.29 -9.92
C GLU A 32 -15.77 -22.24 -8.92
N PRO A 33 -16.83 -22.97 -9.31
CA PRO A 33 -17.55 -23.90 -8.45
C PRO A 33 -16.78 -25.22 -8.35
N GLY A 34 -16.23 -25.55 -7.17
CA GLY A 34 -15.83 -26.93 -6.87
C GLY A 34 -14.44 -27.16 -6.28
N HIS A 35 -13.61 -26.13 -6.08
CA HIS A 35 -12.30 -26.30 -5.44
C HIS A 35 -12.04 -25.10 -4.51
N GLN A 36 -12.11 -25.30 -3.20
CA GLN A 36 -11.79 -24.27 -2.21
C GLN A 36 -10.28 -24.11 -2.08
N VAL A 37 -9.61 -23.78 -3.18
CA VAL A 37 -8.20 -23.38 -3.20
C VAL A 37 -8.14 -21.99 -2.58
N TYR A 38 -7.49 -21.83 -1.43
CA TYR A 38 -7.44 -20.55 -0.74
C TYR A 38 -6.50 -19.61 -1.49
N CYS A 39 -7.03 -18.94 -2.52
CA CYS A 39 -6.26 -18.01 -3.32
C CYS A 39 -6.28 -16.62 -2.69
N TYR A 40 -5.10 -16.06 -2.39
CA TYR A 40 -4.96 -14.67 -1.94
C TYR A 40 -3.93 -13.90 -2.77
N VAL A 41 -4.15 -12.59 -2.88
CA VAL A 41 -3.24 -11.69 -3.59
C VAL A 41 -2.25 -11.09 -2.60
N LYS A 42 -0.97 -11.43 -2.75
CA LYS A 42 0.12 -10.84 -1.97
C LYS A 42 0.79 -9.72 -2.76
N LYS A 43 1.06 -8.60 -2.09
CA LYS A 43 1.82 -7.48 -2.65
C LYS A 43 3.26 -7.56 -2.17
N ILE A 44 4.19 -7.69 -3.11
CA ILE A 44 5.62 -7.60 -2.86
C ILE A 44 6.05 -6.18 -3.22
N ARG A 45 6.72 -5.51 -2.28
CA ARG A 45 7.26 -4.16 -2.46
C ARG A 45 8.79 -4.25 -2.47
N THR A 46 9.40 -3.77 -3.55
CA THR A 46 10.85 -3.72 -3.71
C THR A 46 11.25 -2.33 -4.19
N TYR A 47 12.46 -1.89 -3.85
CA TYR A 47 13.03 -0.65 -4.37
C TYR A 47 14.07 -0.98 -5.44
N ASP A 48 14.12 -0.18 -6.50
CA ASP A 48 15.24 -0.24 -7.44
C ASP A 48 16.47 0.50 -6.89
N PHE A 49 17.56 0.46 -7.66
CA PHE A 49 18.81 1.15 -7.29
C PHE A 49 18.64 2.67 -7.13
N TYR A 50 17.64 3.27 -7.78
CA TYR A 50 17.36 4.70 -7.74
C TYR A 50 16.36 5.08 -6.63
N GLY A 51 15.89 4.11 -5.84
CA GLY A 51 14.92 4.34 -4.77
C GLY A 51 13.46 4.41 -5.22
N ASN A 52 13.14 4.04 -6.46
CA ASN A 52 11.75 3.98 -6.92
C ASN A 52 11.05 2.73 -6.37
N LEU A 53 9.82 2.88 -5.89
CA LEU A 53 9.01 1.78 -5.38
C LEU A 53 8.41 0.95 -6.53
N ILE A 54 8.84 -0.30 -6.63
CA ILE A 54 8.28 -1.30 -7.54
C ILE A 54 7.33 -2.21 -6.74
N VAL A 55 6.05 -2.19 -7.09
CA VAL A 55 5.02 -3.01 -6.44
C VAL A 55 4.60 -4.14 -7.38
N LYS A 56 4.87 -5.39 -7.00
CA LYS A 56 4.40 -6.59 -7.70
C LYS A 56 3.22 -7.20 -6.95
N ARG A 57 2.15 -7.56 -7.67
CA ARG A 57 1.04 -8.36 -7.13
C ARG A 57 1.20 -9.78 -7.62
N ILE A 58 1.26 -10.73 -6.69
CA ILE A 58 1.27 -12.16 -7.00
C ILE A 58 0.00 -12.80 -6.44
N ARG A 59 -0.60 -13.71 -7.20
CA ARG A 59 -1.71 -14.55 -6.75
C ARG A 59 -1.11 -15.87 -6.29
N ILE A 60 -1.29 -16.19 -5.02
CA ILE A 60 -0.87 -17.46 -4.43
C ILE A 60 -2.16 -18.25 -4.19
N CYS A 61 -2.14 -19.52 -4.56
CA CYS A 61 -3.25 -20.45 -4.45
C CYS A 61 -2.68 -21.72 -3.83
N ASP A 62 -3.21 -22.13 -2.67
CA ASP A 62 -2.89 -23.39 -1.98
C ASP A 62 -3.93 -24.46 -2.27
#